data_AF-A0A924TQJ8-F1
#
_entry.id   AF-A0A924TQJ8-F1
#
_cell.length_a   1.000
_cell.length_b   1.000
_cell.length_c   1.000
_cell.angle_alpha   90.00
_cell.angle_beta   90.00
_cell.angle_gamma   90.00
#
_symmetry.space_group_name_H-M   'P 1'
#
loop_
_entity.id
_entity.type
_entity.pdbx_description
1 polymer ?
#
loop_
_entity_poly.entity_id
_entity_poly.type
_entity_poly.pdbx_seq_one_letter_code
_entity_poly.pdbx_strand_id
1 'polypeptide(L)'
;MGLANVLAGIAAGADRFDASFGGIGGCPYAPGATGNVCTEEIVHALDLMGYDTGVDLTRLLGASQRLPALIGHDVPSQLVKAGRRLDLHPLPADFEQIRARAQTRPPAG
;
A
#
# COMPACT_ATOMS: atom_id res chain seq x y z
N MET A 1 5.04 11.72 -1.47
CA MET A 1 6.21 12.01 -0.61
C MET A 1 6.06 11.57 0.85
N GLY A 2 4.86 11.31 1.38
CA GLY A 2 4.67 10.99 2.81
C GLY A 2 5.57 9.87 3.35
N LEU A 3 5.56 8.69 2.73
CA LEU A 3 6.38 7.56 3.18
C LEU A 3 7.88 7.87 3.16
N ALA A 4 8.39 8.52 2.10
CA ALA A 4 9.80 8.89 2.01
C ALA A 4 10.21 9.82 3.16
N ASN A 5 9.35 10.78 3.53
CA ASN A 5 9.61 11.67 4.65
C ASN A 5 9.55 10.95 6.00
N VAL A 6 8.67 9.95 6.17
CA VAL A 6 8.66 9.09 7.36
C VAL A 6 9.98 8.35 7.51
N LEU A 7 10.47 7.71 6.43
CA LEU A 7 11.74 7.00 6.45
C LEU A 7 12.93 7.92 6.74
N ALA A 8 12.93 9.13 6.16
CA ALA A 8 13.93 10.14 6.46
C ALA A 8 13.86 10.61 7.93
N GLY A 9 12.65 10.75 8.48
CA GLY A 9 12.43 11.08 9.89
C GLY A 9 12.96 10.00 10.82
N ILE A 10 12.72 8.73 10.52
CA ILE A 10 13.28 7.59 11.26
C ILE A 10 14.81 7.63 11.24
N ALA A 11 15.41 7.87 10.07
CA ALA A 11 16.87 8.01 9.94
C ALA A 11 17.43 9.20 10.76
N ALA A 12 16.63 10.24 10.97
CA ALA A 12 16.97 11.38 11.82
C ALA A 12 16.63 11.16 13.32
N GLY A 13 16.11 9.99 13.69
CA GLY A 13 15.82 9.62 15.08
C GLY A 13 14.39 9.87 15.55
N ALA A 14 13.46 10.23 14.66
CA ALA A 14 12.04 10.32 15.01
C ALA A 14 11.40 8.93 15.13
N ASP A 15 10.55 8.74 16.13
CA ASP A 15 9.90 7.46 16.45
C ASP A 15 8.36 7.57 16.52
N ARG A 16 7.80 8.76 16.26
CA ARG A 16 6.36 9.03 16.28
C ARG A 16 5.93 9.78 15.04
N PHE A 17 4.86 9.29 14.41
CA PHE A 17 4.31 9.83 13.17
C PHE A 17 2.80 9.80 13.19
N ASP A 18 2.18 10.88 12.73
CA ASP A 18 0.74 10.93 12.51
C ASP A 18 0.41 10.48 11.07
N ALA A 19 -0.65 9.70 10.94
CA ALA A 19 -1.14 9.16 9.68
C ALA A 19 -2.67 9.07 9.73
N SER A 20 -3.30 8.80 8.58
CA SER A 20 -4.74 8.53 8.53
C SER A 20 -5.07 7.21 7.85
N PHE A 21 -6.16 6.61 8.30
CA PHE A 21 -6.72 5.42 7.69
C PHE A 21 -7.08 5.69 6.22
N GLY A 22 -6.69 4.79 5.31
CA GLY A 22 -6.96 4.93 3.89
C GLY A 22 -6.24 6.11 3.22
N GLY A 23 -5.43 6.89 3.95
CA GLY A 23 -4.90 8.18 3.50
C GLY A 23 -5.97 9.29 3.38
N ILE A 24 -7.07 9.17 4.12
CA ILE A 24 -8.15 10.17 4.11
C ILE A 24 -7.69 11.51 4.72
N GLY A 25 -8.47 12.54 4.44
CA GLY A 25 -8.20 13.92 4.85
C GLY A 25 -7.87 14.80 3.66
N GLY A 26 -7.32 15.97 3.96
CA GLY A 26 -7.08 17.03 2.99
C GLY A 26 -7.20 18.38 3.68
N CYS A 27 -6.56 19.39 3.12
CA CYS A 27 -6.64 20.73 3.67
C CYS A 27 -7.83 21.47 3.04
N PRO A 28 -8.81 21.95 3.82
CA PRO A 28 -9.93 22.72 3.28
C PRO A 28 -9.49 24.05 2.66
N TYR A 29 -8.28 24.52 3.02
CA TYR A 29 -7.69 25.76 2.53
C TYR A 29 -6.77 25.57 1.31
N ALA A 30 -6.43 24.33 0.95
CA ALA A 30 -5.56 24.03 -0.20
C ALA A 30 -6.24 22.98 -1.11
N PRO A 31 -7.06 23.43 -2.08
CA PRO A 31 -7.72 22.55 -3.03
C PRO A 31 -6.69 21.67 -3.77
N GLY A 32 -6.89 20.36 -3.75
CA GLY A 32 -6.00 19.40 -4.40
C GLY A 32 -4.81 18.94 -3.54
N ALA A 33 -4.66 19.44 -2.31
CA ALA A 33 -3.72 18.84 -1.36
C ALA A 33 -4.14 17.38 -1.11
N THR A 34 -3.26 16.46 -1.48
CA THR A 34 -3.41 15.03 -1.15
C THR A 34 -3.47 14.91 0.38
N GLY A 35 -4.37 14.08 0.89
CA GLY A 35 -4.62 13.92 2.33
C GLY A 35 -3.40 13.49 3.16
N ASN A 36 -3.64 13.05 4.39
CA ASN A 36 -2.54 12.61 5.25
C ASN A 36 -1.83 11.39 4.66
N VAL A 37 -0.62 11.13 5.16
CA VAL A 37 0.09 9.89 4.82
C VAL A 37 -0.75 8.67 5.25
N CYS A 38 -0.80 7.66 4.40
CA CYS A 38 -1.65 6.48 4.54
C CYS A 38 -1.07 5.54 5.61
N THR A 39 -1.87 5.22 6.63
CA THR A 39 -1.43 4.41 7.78
C THR A 39 -1.04 2.99 7.34
N GLU A 40 -1.83 2.38 6.47
CA GLU A 40 -1.63 1.01 5.99
C GLU A 40 -0.34 0.88 5.18
N GLU A 41 -0.03 1.91 4.38
CA GLU A 41 1.20 1.95 3.58
C GLU A 41 2.44 2.10 4.46
N ILE A 42 2.40 2.98 5.48
CA ILE A 42 3.50 3.11 6.44
C ILE A 42 3.70 1.81 7.20
N VAL A 43 2.64 1.27 7.80
CA VAL A 43 2.73 0.05 8.62
C VAL A 43 3.28 -1.11 7.80
N HIS A 44 2.79 -1.33 6.57
CA HIS A 44 3.29 -2.38 5.71
C HIS A 44 4.75 -2.16 5.28
N ALA A 45 5.15 -0.93 4.95
CA ALA A 45 6.53 -0.64 4.61
C ALA A 45 7.47 -0.90 5.80
N LEU A 46 7.09 -0.43 6.99
CA LEU A 46 7.87 -0.60 8.21
C LEU A 46 7.95 -2.08 8.64
N ASP A 47 6.85 -2.83 8.54
CA ASP A 47 6.81 -4.28 8.79
C ASP A 47 7.75 -5.04 7.84
N LEU A 48 7.71 -4.72 6.53
CA LEU A 48 8.63 -5.31 5.55
C LEU A 48 10.10 -4.95 5.79
N MET A 49 10.36 -3.83 6.47
CA MET A 49 11.69 -3.39 6.88
C MET A 49 12.11 -3.94 8.25
N GLY A 50 11.24 -4.69 8.93
CA GLY A 50 11.52 -5.32 10.22
C GLY A 50 11.30 -4.42 11.45
N TYR A 51 10.60 -3.29 11.31
CA TYR A 51 10.22 -2.45 12.44
C TYR A 51 8.97 -2.98 13.12
N ASP A 52 8.96 -2.97 14.46
CA ASP A 52 7.76 -3.21 15.25
C ASP A 52 6.95 -1.92 15.38
N THR A 53 5.76 -1.89 14.78
CA THR A 53 4.81 -0.79 14.89
C THR A 53 3.73 -1.04 15.95
N GLY A 54 3.62 -2.27 16.46
CA GLY A 54 2.51 -2.71 17.32
C GLY A 54 1.15 -2.79 16.62
N VAL A 55 1.07 -2.63 15.30
CA VAL A 55 -0.19 -2.59 14.53
C VAL A 55 -0.42 -3.90 13.79
N ASP A 56 -1.60 -4.50 13.96
CA ASP A 56 -2.05 -5.63 13.14
C ASP A 56 -2.51 -5.11 11.76
N LEU A 57 -1.62 -5.24 10.76
CA LEU A 57 -1.87 -4.81 9.38
C LEU A 57 -3.11 -5.48 8.75
N THR A 58 -3.39 -6.74 9.11
CA THR A 58 -4.55 -7.46 8.54
C THR A 58 -5.85 -6.85 9.03
N ARG A 59 -5.95 -6.59 10.34
CA ARG A 59 -7.12 -5.91 10.93
C ARG A 59 -7.24 -4.48 10.42
N LEU A 60 -6.11 -3.78 10.30
CA LEU A 60 -6.05 -2.43 9.76
C LEU A 60 -6.66 -2.38 8.35
N LEU A 61 -6.17 -3.22 7.43
CA LEU A 61 -6.68 -3.27 6.05
C LEU A 61 -8.16 -3.65 5.99
N GLY A 62 -8.61 -4.60 6.81
CA GLY A 62 -10.03 -4.96 6.90
C GLY A 62 -10.92 -3.80 7.35
N ALA A 63 -10.43 -2.94 8.25
CA ALA A 63 -11.11 -1.70 8.61
C ALA A 63 -11.09 -0.69 7.44
N SER A 64 -9.95 -0.52 6.78
CA SER A 64 -9.77 0.48 5.72
C SER A 64 -10.56 0.17 4.46
N GLN A 65 -10.76 -1.11 4.13
CA GLN A 65 -11.64 -1.54 3.03
C GLN A 65 -13.10 -1.13 3.22
N ARG A 66 -13.54 -0.88 4.45
CA ARG A 66 -14.91 -0.43 4.76
C ARG A 66 -15.09 1.08 4.64
N LEU A 67 -14.00 1.85 4.58
CA LEU A 67 -14.05 3.32 4.55
C LEU A 67 -14.80 3.88 3.34
N PRO A 68 -14.60 3.40 2.09
CA PRO A 68 -15.26 4.00 0.95
C PRO A 68 -16.78 4.03 1.07
N ALA A 69 -17.37 2.95 1.59
CA ALA A 69 -18.81 2.87 1.84
C ALA A 69 -19.28 3.83 2.94
N LEU A 70 -18.43 4.11 3.94
CA LEU A 70 -18.76 5.01 5.05
C LEU A 70 -18.67 6.49 4.65
N ILE A 71 -17.69 6.85 3.83
CA ILE A 71 -17.41 8.25 3.45
C ILE A 71 -18.01 8.65 2.10
N GLY A 72 -18.52 7.70 1.32
CA GLY A 72 -19.20 7.93 0.05
C GLY A 72 -18.29 8.17 -1.15
N HIS A 73 -16.99 7.90 -1.03
CA HIS A 73 -16.01 8.00 -2.12
C HIS A 73 -14.81 7.09 -1.88
N ASP A 74 -14.01 6.83 -2.91
CA ASP A 74 -12.81 6.00 -2.80
C ASP A 74 -11.74 6.62 -1.89
N VAL A 75 -10.87 5.75 -1.36
CA VAL A 75 -9.70 6.15 -0.57
C VAL A 75 -8.41 6.08 -1.42
N PRO A 76 -7.42 6.96 -1.18
CA PRO A 76 -6.18 6.96 -1.95
C PRO A 76 -5.26 5.77 -1.67
N SER A 77 -5.45 5.02 -0.57
CA SER A 77 -4.63 3.87 -0.19
C SER A 77 -4.40 2.88 -1.34
N GLN A 78 -3.13 2.65 -1.65
CA GLN A 78 -2.71 1.67 -2.64
C GLN A 78 -2.85 0.24 -2.11
N LEU A 79 -2.69 0.01 -0.80
CA LEU A 79 -2.86 -1.34 -0.25
C LEU A 79 -4.31 -1.81 -0.23
N VAL A 80 -5.26 -0.91 -0.03
CA VAL A 80 -6.69 -1.26 -0.16
C VAL A 80 -7.00 -1.74 -1.59
N LYS A 81 -6.30 -1.19 -2.59
CA LYS A 81 -6.49 -1.52 -4.01
C LYS A 81 -5.71 -2.75 -4.45
N ALA A 82 -4.46 -2.87 -4.01
CA ALA A 82 -3.50 -3.86 -4.50
C ALA A 82 -3.35 -5.09 -3.59
N GLY A 83 -3.71 -4.99 -2.31
CA GLY A 83 -3.37 -5.98 -1.30
C GLY A 83 -1.91 -5.87 -0.82
N ARG A 84 -1.52 -6.78 0.07
CA ARG A 84 -0.18 -6.89 0.64
C ARG A 84 0.78 -7.59 -0.32
N ARG A 85 2.08 -7.49 -0.04
CA ARG A 85 3.14 -8.12 -0.88
C ARG A 85 2.90 -9.59 -1.20
N LEU A 86 2.33 -10.34 -0.27
CA LEU A 86 2.13 -11.79 -0.37
C LEU A 86 0.68 -12.20 -0.67
N ASP A 87 -0.19 -11.23 -0.98
CA ASP A 87 -1.54 -11.53 -1.47
C ASP A 87 -1.42 -11.92 -2.97
N LEU A 88 -1.08 -13.18 -3.21
CA LEU A 88 -0.83 -13.72 -4.55
C LEU A 88 -2.13 -13.94 -5.34
N HIS A 89 -2.05 -13.77 -6.66
CA HIS A 89 -3.13 -14.13 -7.58
C HIS A 89 -2.98 -15.57 -8.09
N PRO A 90 -4.10 -16.26 -8.40
CA PRO A 90 -4.04 -17.57 -9.02
C PRO A 90 -3.35 -17.51 -10.39
N LEU A 91 -2.74 -18.62 -10.79
CA LEU A 91 -2.20 -18.76 -12.13
C LEU A 91 -3.32 -18.61 -13.18
N PRO A 92 -3.06 -17.90 -14.28
CA PRO A 92 -3.99 -17.86 -15.42
C PRO A 92 -4.31 -19.27 -15.92
N ALA A 93 -5.53 -19.47 -16.42
CA ALA A 93 -5.96 -20.78 -16.92
C ALA A 93 -5.10 -21.29 -18.10
N ASP A 94 -4.50 -20.39 -18.86
CA ASP A 94 -3.65 -20.67 -20.02
C ASP A 94 -2.14 -20.63 -19.70
N PHE A 95 -1.76 -20.62 -18.41
CA PHE A 95 -0.36 -20.51 -17.97
C PHE A 95 0.57 -21.52 -18.66
N GLU A 96 0.15 -22.78 -18.78
CA GLU A 96 0.96 -23.83 -19.44
C GLU A 96 1.19 -23.55 -20.94
N GLN A 97 0.20 -22.99 -21.64
CA GLN A 97 0.38 -22.58 -23.04
C GLN A 97 1.34 -21.39 -23.15
N ILE A 98 1.23 -20.41 -22.26
CA ILE A 98 2.14 -19.26 -22.22
C ILE A 98 3.58 -19.73 -21.98
N ARG A 99 3.77 -20.64 -21.01
CA ARG A 99 5.08 -21.23 -20.68
C ARG A 99 5.69 -21.96 -21.87
N ALA A 100 4.92 -22.80 -22.55
CA ALA A 100 5.38 -23.55 -23.72
C ALA A 100 5.82 -22.62 -24.86
N ARG A 101 5.04 -21.57 -25.18
CA ARG A 101 5.39 -20.59 -26.22
C ARG A 101 6.67 -19.83 -25.89
N ALA A 102 6.88 -19.47 -24.62
CA ALA A 102 8.06 -18.75 -24.17
C ALA A 102 9.34 -19.58 -24.32
N GLN A 103 9.28 -20.89 -24.02
CA GLN A 103 10.42 -21.81 -24.13
C GLN A 103 10.85 -22.06 -25.59
N THR A 104 9.93 -21.93 -26.54
CA THR A 104 10.22 -22.10 -27.98
C THR A 104 10.70 -20.83 -28.67
N ARG A 105 10.71 -19.68 -27.99
CA ARG A 105 11.10 -18.41 -28.59
C ARG A 105 12.64 -18.34 -28.71
N PRO A 106 13.20 -18.12 -29.91
CA PRO A 106 14.65 -17.96 -30.06
C PRO A 106 15.13 -16.74 -29.25
N PRO A 107 16.40 -16.74 -28.76
CA PRO A 107 16.94 -15.61 -28.05
C PRO A 107 16.83 -14.35 -28.93
N ALA A 108 16.40 -13.23 -28.34
CA ALA A 108 16.39 -11.96 -29.04
C ALA A 108 17.84 -11.60 -29.38
N GLY A 109 18.18 -11.63 -30.67
CA GLY A 109 19.46 -11.18 -31.20
C GLY A 109 19.64 -9.68 -31.08
#